data_AF-A0A846T492-F1
#
_entry.id   AF-A0A846T492-F1
#
_cell.length_a   1.000
_cell.length_b   1.000
_cell.length_c   1.000
_cell.angle_alpha   90.00
_cell.angle_beta   90.00
_cell.angle_gamma   90.00
#
_symmetry.space_group_name_H-M   'P 1'
#
loop_
_entity.id
_entity.type
_entity.pdbx_description
1 polymer ?
#
loop_
_entity_poly.entity_id
_entity_poly.type
_entity_poly.pdbx_seq_one_letter_code
_entity_poly.pdbx_strand_id
1 'polypeptide(L)'
;MIRRQTISIYQLDDYIKTMLAETVALINVTTAFLAPILSAAAVLMSLAIVKSLTFISNVLEGIQRSFGSSDDSITRLELVDITQIIPPTILTVVVSVYLLEMILVLSLFQSNVKVGNDSFQLSKTINASMLGWFIYSVILLGGHIIAIEYLFSSVLQT
;
A
#
# COMPACT_ATOMS: atom_id res chain seq x y z
N MET A 1 -55.49 0.29 -0.95
CA MET A 1 -54.38 -0.58 -0.48
C MET A 1 -53.22 -0.64 -1.48
N ILE A 2 -53.49 -0.89 -2.78
CA ILE A 2 -52.47 -1.01 -3.85
C ILE A 2 -51.56 0.22 -3.99
N ARG A 3 -52.10 1.45 -3.97
CA ARG A 3 -51.30 2.69 -4.06
C ARG A 3 -50.21 2.83 -2.97
N ARG A 4 -50.47 2.34 -1.76
CA ARG A 4 -49.52 2.43 -0.64
C ARG A 4 -48.32 1.49 -0.84
N GLN A 5 -48.56 0.32 -1.43
CA GLN A 5 -47.51 -0.64 -1.80
C GLN A 5 -46.66 -0.11 -2.96
N THR A 6 -47.26 0.55 -3.96
CA THR A 6 -46.49 1.15 -5.07
C THR A 6 -45.59 2.29 -4.59
N ILE A 7 -46.08 3.17 -3.70
CA ILE A 7 -45.24 4.25 -3.13
C ILE A 7 -44.07 3.69 -2.32
N SER A 8 -44.29 2.63 -1.55
CA SER A 8 -43.23 1.93 -0.82
C SER A 8 -42.16 1.32 -1.75
N ILE A 9 -42.57 0.76 -2.89
CA ILE A 9 -41.63 0.22 -3.89
C ILE A 9 -40.78 1.33 -4.52
N TYR A 10 -41.38 2.48 -4.84
CA TYR A 10 -40.62 3.62 -5.37
C TYR A 10 -39.61 4.17 -4.36
N GLN A 11 -39.97 4.24 -3.07
CA GLN A 11 -39.05 4.66 -2.02
C GLN A 11 -37.89 3.67 -1.84
N LEU A 12 -38.15 2.38 -1.96
CA LEU A 12 -37.12 1.34 -1.93
C LEU A 12 -36.17 1.44 -3.13
N ASP A 13 -36.69 1.63 -4.34
CA ASP A 13 -35.89 1.80 -5.55
C ASP A 13 -34.98 3.04 -5.45
N ASP A 14 -35.51 4.14 -4.94
CA ASP A 14 -34.75 5.39 -4.76
C ASP A 14 -33.66 5.24 -3.68
N TYR A 15 -33.96 4.50 -2.61
CA TYR A 15 -32.99 4.18 -1.56
C TYR A 15 -31.87 3.27 -2.08
N ILE A 16 -32.20 2.24 -2.87
CA ILE A 16 -31.22 1.35 -3.50
C ILE A 16 -30.32 2.14 -4.46
N LYS A 17 -30.89 3.02 -5.28
CA LYS A 17 -30.12 3.88 -6.20
C LYS A 17 -29.17 4.80 -5.45
N THR A 18 -29.63 5.42 -4.36
CA THR A 18 -28.81 6.29 -3.53
C THR A 18 -27.64 5.52 -2.90
N MET A 19 -27.91 4.36 -2.31
CA MET A 19 -26.88 3.49 -1.72
C MET A 19 -25.84 3.01 -2.74
N LEU A 20 -26.28 2.66 -3.96
CA LEU A 20 -25.36 2.29 -5.05
C LEU A 20 -24.51 3.48 -5.50
N ALA A 21 -25.09 4.68 -5.61
CA ALA A 21 -24.36 5.89 -5.98
C ALA A 21 -23.29 6.24 -4.93
N GLU A 22 -23.62 6.14 -3.64
CA GLU A 22 -22.67 6.35 -2.55
C GLU A 22 -21.55 5.30 -2.57
N THR A 23 -21.89 4.04 -2.81
CA THR A 23 -20.90 2.95 -2.91
C THR A 23 -19.93 3.18 -4.08
N VAL A 24 -20.45 3.59 -5.24
CA VAL A 24 -19.63 3.92 -6.42
C VAL A 24 -18.70 5.10 -6.13
N ALA A 25 -19.19 6.13 -5.43
CA ALA A 25 -18.36 7.26 -5.04
C ALA A 25 -17.24 6.84 -4.08
N LEU A 26 -17.55 5.99 -3.10
CA LEU A 26 -16.57 5.46 -2.14
C LEU A 26 -15.49 4.62 -2.84
N ILE A 27 -15.88 3.74 -3.77
CA ILE A 27 -14.95 2.93 -4.56
C ILE A 27 -14.01 3.83 -5.37
N ASN A 28 -14.53 4.89 -5.99
CA ASN A 28 -13.71 5.83 -6.75
C ASN A 28 -12.64 6.51 -5.89
N VAL A 29 -13.02 7.02 -4.70
CA VAL A 29 -12.05 7.63 -3.76
C VAL A 29 -11.03 6.62 -3.26
N THR A 30 -11.49 5.40 -2.95
CA THR A 30 -10.64 4.32 -2.43
C THR A 30 -9.60 3.89 -3.47
N THR A 31 -10.02 3.73 -4.73
CA THR A 31 -9.16 3.30 -5.83
C THR A 31 -8.17 4.38 -6.24
N ALA A 32 -8.62 5.65 -6.30
CA ALA A 32 -7.80 6.75 -6.79
C ALA A 32 -6.77 7.25 -5.75
N PHE A 33 -7.09 7.20 -4.45
CA PHE A 33 -6.26 7.81 -3.42
C PHE A 33 -5.91 6.85 -2.28
N LEU A 34 -6.93 6.28 -1.62
CA LEU A 34 -6.73 5.60 -0.35
C LEU A 34 -5.85 4.36 -0.49
N ALA A 35 -6.16 3.50 -1.47
CA ALA A 35 -5.42 2.27 -1.73
C ALA A 35 -3.95 2.56 -2.14
N PRO A 36 -3.66 3.45 -3.11
CA PRO A 36 -2.30 3.88 -3.41
C PRO A 36 -1.48 4.37 -2.21
N ILE A 37 -2.07 5.22 -1.39
CA ILE A 37 -1.41 5.80 -0.22
C ILE A 37 -1.10 4.73 0.82
N LEU A 38 -2.07 3.89 1.15
CA LEU A 38 -1.92 2.81 2.12
C LEU A 38 -0.89 1.78 1.66
N SER A 39 -0.92 1.37 0.39
CA SER A 39 0.05 0.44 -0.18
C SER A 39 1.47 1.01 -0.17
N ALA A 40 1.64 2.28 -0.52
CA ALA A 40 2.96 2.92 -0.46
C ALA A 40 3.47 3.03 0.98
N ALA A 41 2.61 3.44 1.92
CA ALA A 41 2.96 3.55 3.34
C ALA A 41 3.42 2.20 3.92
N ALA A 42 2.72 1.10 3.60
CA ALA A 42 3.08 -0.24 4.07
C ALA A 42 4.48 -0.67 3.60
N VAL A 43 4.80 -0.42 2.32
CA VAL A 43 6.13 -0.73 1.76
C VAL A 43 7.22 0.12 2.40
N LEU A 44 6.98 1.43 2.56
CA LEU A 44 7.94 2.34 3.19
C LEU A 44 8.19 2.00 4.66
N MET A 45 7.15 1.60 5.41
CA MET A 45 7.30 1.13 6.78
C MET A 45 8.14 -0.14 6.85
N SER A 46 7.91 -1.11 5.96
CA SER A 46 8.73 -2.32 5.89
C SER A 46 10.20 -1.99 5.63
N LEU A 47 10.47 -1.10 4.67
CA LEU A 47 11.83 -0.63 4.39
C LEU A 47 12.47 0.00 5.63
N ALA A 48 11.74 0.88 6.33
CA ALA A 48 12.23 1.55 7.53
C ALA A 48 12.56 0.55 8.66
N ILE A 49 11.73 -0.47 8.85
CA ILE A 49 11.96 -1.53 9.85
C ILE A 49 13.24 -2.30 9.52
N VAL A 50 13.39 -2.77 8.28
CA VAL A 50 14.57 -3.55 7.86
C VAL A 50 15.86 -2.73 8.02
N LYS A 51 15.82 -1.45 7.64
CA LYS A 51 16.96 -0.54 7.77
C LYS A 51 17.28 -0.22 9.24
N SER A 52 16.27 -0.04 10.08
CA SER A 52 16.43 0.18 11.52
C SER A 52 17.08 -1.04 12.20
N LEU A 53 16.62 -2.26 11.90
CA LEU A 53 17.22 -3.49 12.40
C LEU A 53 18.69 -3.63 11.99
N THR A 54 19.00 -3.32 10.72
CA THR A 54 20.39 -3.32 10.21
C THR A 54 21.27 -2.31 10.96
N PHE A 55 20.75 -1.10 11.21
CA PHE A 55 21.46 -0.07 11.95
C PHE A 55 21.78 -0.51 13.39
N ILE A 56 20.78 -1.03 14.10
CA ILE A 56 20.95 -1.51 15.49
C ILE A 56 22.00 -2.63 15.53
N SER A 57 21.95 -3.56 14.59
CA SER A 57 22.94 -4.66 14.49
C SER A 57 24.36 -4.13 14.29
N ASN A 58 24.56 -3.18 13.38
CA ASN A 58 25.89 -2.57 13.12
C ASN A 58 26.45 -1.82 14.33
N VAL A 59 25.60 -1.04 15.03
CA VAL A 59 26.01 -0.31 16.25
C VAL A 59 26.42 -1.28 17.34
N LEU A 60 25.65 -2.36 17.54
CA LEU A 60 25.92 -3.35 18.57
C LEU A 60 27.23 -4.12 18.29
N GLU A 61 27.50 -4.44 17.02
CA GLU A 61 28.77 -5.05 16.58
C GLU A 61 29.95 -4.09 16.79
N GLY A 62 29.79 -2.79 16.47
CA GLY A 62 30.81 -1.77 16.72
C GLY A 62 31.17 -1.62 18.20
N ILE A 63 30.18 -1.70 19.08
CA ILE A 63 30.38 -1.71 20.53
C ILE A 63 31.15 -2.97 20.96
N GLN A 64 30.74 -4.16 20.52
CA GLN A 64 31.41 -5.42 20.89
C GLN A 64 32.88 -5.47 20.47
N ARG A 65 33.19 -5.00 19.25
CA ARG A 65 34.57 -4.87 18.76
C ARG A 65 35.40 -3.91 19.62
N SER A 66 34.78 -2.86 20.15
CA SER A 66 35.44 -1.87 21.01
C SER A 66 35.67 -2.37 22.45
N PHE A 67 34.87 -3.32 22.93
CA PHE A 67 35.01 -3.94 24.25
C PHE A 67 36.03 -5.10 24.31
N GLY A 68 36.73 -5.41 23.21
CA GLY A 68 37.90 -6.28 23.22
C GLY A 68 37.62 -7.79 23.33
N SER A 69 36.40 -8.25 23.02
CA SER A 69 36.13 -9.69 22.91
C SER A 69 36.64 -10.23 21.57
N SER A 70 37.89 -10.65 21.53
CA SER A 70 38.55 -11.29 20.38
C SER A 70 38.12 -12.76 20.15
N ASP A 71 36.95 -13.16 20.65
CA ASP A 71 36.44 -14.52 20.46
C ASP A 71 35.40 -14.54 19.34
N ASP A 72 35.89 -14.90 18.15
CA ASP A 72 35.20 -15.00 16.85
C ASP A 72 33.96 -15.92 16.90
N SER A 73 33.84 -16.70 17.97
CA SER A 73 32.76 -17.65 18.23
C SER A 73 31.57 -17.07 19.00
N ILE A 74 31.77 -16.00 19.78
CA ILE A 74 30.72 -15.25 20.51
C ILE A 74 30.25 -14.04 19.70
N THR A 75 31.03 -13.60 18.70
CA THR A 75 30.73 -12.42 17.86
C THR A 75 29.59 -12.64 16.87
N ARG A 76 29.18 -13.89 16.66
CA ARG A 76 27.85 -14.19 16.11
C ARG A 76 26.81 -14.10 17.22
N LEU A 77 26.62 -12.91 17.76
CA LEU A 77 25.38 -12.59 18.42
C LEU A 77 24.30 -12.64 17.34
N GLU A 78 23.67 -13.82 17.26
CA GLU A 78 22.49 -14.24 16.52
C GLU A 78 21.25 -13.40 16.89
N LEU A 79 21.43 -12.12 17.29
CA LEU A 79 20.34 -11.25 17.71
C LEU A 79 19.50 -10.78 16.52
N VAL A 80 20.06 -10.77 15.31
CA VAL A 80 19.33 -10.51 14.07
C VAL A 80 20.02 -11.30 12.94
N ASP A 81 19.47 -12.45 12.55
CA ASP A 81 19.91 -13.12 11.34
C ASP A 81 19.38 -12.35 10.13
N ILE A 82 20.17 -11.37 9.67
CA ILE A 82 19.84 -10.51 8.52
C ILE A 82 19.58 -11.36 7.26
N THR A 83 20.13 -12.57 7.21
CA THR A 83 19.91 -13.56 6.15
C THR A 83 18.48 -14.09 6.12
N GLN A 84 17.79 -14.10 7.27
CA GLN A 84 16.41 -14.58 7.40
C GLN A 84 15.36 -13.45 7.25
N ILE A 85 15.80 -12.19 7.22
CA ILE A 85 14.90 -11.05 6.99
C ILE A 85 14.46 -11.04 5.53
N ILE A 86 13.14 -11.08 5.30
CA ILE A 86 12.57 -10.95 3.96
C ILE A 86 13.01 -9.59 3.37
N PRO A 87 13.69 -9.58 2.21
CA PRO A 87 14.10 -8.34 1.58
C PRO A 87 12.89 -7.45 1.27
N PRO A 88 12.93 -6.14 1.59
CA PRO A 88 11.82 -5.22 1.34
C PRO A 88 11.47 -5.09 -0.16
N THR A 89 12.41 -5.45 -1.05
CA THR A 89 12.18 -5.57 -2.49
C THR A 89 11.09 -6.58 -2.83
N ILE A 90 11.04 -7.73 -2.13
CA ILE A 90 10.02 -8.76 -2.37
C ILE A 90 8.65 -8.22 -1.98
N LEU A 91 8.54 -7.55 -0.83
CA LEU A 91 7.31 -6.90 -0.39
C LEU A 91 6.84 -5.83 -1.38
N THR A 92 7.78 -5.05 -1.92
CA THR A 92 7.47 -4.03 -2.94
C THR A 92 6.80 -4.65 -4.17
N VAL A 93 7.33 -5.76 -4.68
CA VAL A 93 6.77 -6.46 -5.84
C VAL A 93 5.38 -7.02 -5.52
N VAL A 94 5.22 -7.72 -4.39
CA VAL A 94 3.94 -8.33 -3.99
C VAL A 94 2.86 -7.25 -3.83
N VAL A 95 3.16 -6.16 -3.14
CA VAL A 95 2.21 -5.05 -2.92
C VAL A 95 1.89 -4.33 -4.23
N SER A 96 2.86 -4.18 -5.14
CA SER A 96 2.64 -3.55 -6.45
C SER A 96 1.66 -4.36 -7.32
N VAL A 97 1.83 -5.69 -7.35
CA VAL A 97 0.92 -6.59 -8.09
C VAL A 97 -0.47 -6.54 -7.48
N TYR A 98 -0.57 -6.64 -6.15
CA TYR A 98 -1.85 -6.56 -5.44
C TYR A 98 -2.59 -5.25 -5.72
N LEU A 99 -1.88 -4.12 -5.78
CA LEU A 99 -2.48 -2.82 -6.08
C LEU A 99 -3.05 -2.77 -7.51
N LEU A 100 -2.38 -3.37 -8.49
CA LEU A 100 -2.89 -3.46 -9.87
C LEU A 100 -4.16 -4.32 -9.93
N GLU A 101 -4.17 -5.47 -9.25
CA GLU A 101 -5.35 -6.34 -9.17
C GLU A 101 -6.53 -5.61 -8.52
N MET A 102 -6.29 -4.90 -7.42
CA MET A 102 -7.31 -4.11 -6.73
C MET A 102 -7.89 -3.02 -7.65
N ILE A 103 -7.05 -2.27 -8.38
CA ILE A 103 -7.52 -1.26 -9.31
C ILE A 103 -8.41 -1.88 -10.40
N LEU A 104 -8.03 -3.03 -10.95
CA LEU A 104 -8.81 -3.72 -11.97
C LEU A 104 -10.18 -4.18 -11.44
N VAL A 105 -10.19 -4.86 -10.29
CA VAL A 105 -11.43 -5.38 -9.69
C VAL A 105 -12.38 -4.26 -9.30
N LEU A 106 -11.88 -3.19 -8.66
CA LEU A 106 -12.71 -2.06 -8.25
C LEU A 106 -13.22 -1.27 -9.46
N SER A 107 -12.41 -1.08 -10.50
CA SER A 107 -12.84 -0.42 -11.74
C SER A 107 -13.90 -1.22 -12.49
N LEU A 108 -13.78 -2.55 -12.50
CA LEU A 108 -14.79 -3.44 -13.09
C LEU A 108 -16.10 -3.34 -12.32
N PHE A 109 -16.06 -3.40 -10.99
CA PHE A 109 -17.25 -3.25 -10.15
C PHE A 109 -17.91 -1.87 -10.35
N GLN A 110 -17.11 -0.80 -10.36
CA GLN A 110 -17.58 0.56 -10.58
C GLN A 110 -18.28 0.73 -11.93
N SER A 111 -17.70 0.19 -13.00
CA SER A 111 -18.28 0.26 -14.35
C SER A 111 -19.59 -0.51 -14.43
N ASN A 112 -19.64 -1.72 -13.86
CA ASN A 112 -20.83 -2.56 -13.85
C ASN A 112 -22.01 -1.91 -13.11
N VAL A 113 -21.76 -1.25 -11.97
CA VAL A 113 -22.82 -0.58 -11.21
C VAL A 113 -23.31 0.69 -11.89
N LYS A 114 -22.42 1.45 -12.57
CA LYS A 114 -22.76 2.79 -13.09
C LYS A 114 -23.34 2.78 -14.51
N VAL A 115 -22.84 1.91 -15.38
CA VAL A 115 -23.18 1.90 -16.82
C VAL A 115 -23.56 0.50 -17.33
N GLY A 116 -23.29 -0.55 -16.56
CA GLY A 116 -23.47 -1.94 -16.99
C GLY A 116 -22.25 -2.49 -17.74
N ASN A 117 -22.44 -3.58 -18.47
CA ASN A 117 -21.37 -4.29 -19.19
C ASN A 117 -21.02 -3.62 -20.54
N ASP A 118 -20.60 -2.36 -20.50
CA ASP A 118 -20.05 -1.65 -21.65
C ASP A 118 -18.51 -1.67 -21.60
N SER A 119 -17.89 -2.35 -22.57
CA SER A 119 -16.44 -2.51 -22.67
C SER A 119 -15.69 -1.19 -22.84
N PHE A 120 -16.31 -0.18 -23.47
CA PHE A 120 -15.68 1.13 -23.67
C PHE A 120 -15.62 1.93 -22.37
N GLN A 121 -16.72 1.94 -21.62
CA GLN A 121 -16.81 2.63 -20.33
C GLN A 121 -15.97 1.95 -19.24
N LEU A 122 -15.84 0.62 -19.32
CA LEU A 122 -14.94 -0.14 -18.47
C LEU A 122 -13.47 0.24 -18.72
N SER A 123 -13.05 0.29 -19.98
CA SER A 123 -11.67 0.68 -20.34
C SER A 123 -11.36 2.12 -19.93
N LYS A 124 -12.32 3.04 -20.12
CA LYS A 124 -12.20 4.43 -19.66
C LYS A 124 -12.08 4.54 -18.13
N THR A 125 -12.85 3.74 -17.40
CA THR A 125 -12.82 3.72 -15.93
C THR A 125 -11.49 3.16 -15.41
N ILE A 126 -10.99 2.08 -16.01
CA ILE A 126 -9.66 1.54 -15.69
C ILE A 126 -8.56 2.58 -15.91
N ASN A 127 -8.58 3.27 -17.05
CA ASN A 127 -7.57 4.29 -17.34
C ASN A 127 -7.62 5.47 -16.36
N ALA A 128 -8.82 5.88 -15.93
CA ALA A 128 -8.97 6.88 -14.87
C ALA A 128 -8.41 6.38 -13.53
N SER A 129 -8.64 5.11 -13.19
CA SER A 129 -8.15 4.49 -11.95
C SER A 129 -6.64 4.23 -11.97
N MET A 130 -5.99 4.15 -13.13
CA MET A 130 -4.52 4.05 -13.25
C MET A 130 -3.80 5.28 -12.70
N LEU A 131 -4.48 6.41 -12.51
CA LEU A 131 -3.94 7.55 -11.77
C LEU A 131 -3.50 7.14 -10.34
N GLY A 132 -4.21 6.18 -9.72
CA GLY A 132 -3.83 5.64 -8.41
C GLY A 132 -2.47 4.93 -8.45
N TRP A 133 -2.18 4.20 -9.53
CA TRP A 133 -0.86 3.55 -9.70
C TRP A 133 0.27 4.58 -9.89
N PHE A 134 -0.01 5.68 -10.58
CA PHE A 134 0.94 6.80 -10.70
C PHE A 134 1.22 7.45 -9.35
N ILE A 135 0.17 7.70 -8.54
CA ILE A 135 0.30 8.25 -7.18
C ILE A 135 1.14 7.31 -6.30
N TYR A 136 0.87 6.00 -6.33
CA TYR A 136 1.68 5.00 -5.62
C TYR A 136 3.16 5.09 -6.00
N SER A 137 3.47 5.16 -7.30
CA SER A 137 4.84 5.22 -7.81
C SER A 137 5.58 6.47 -7.35
N VAL A 138 4.91 7.64 -7.36
CA VAL A 138 5.48 8.91 -6.88
C VAL A 138 5.75 8.85 -5.37
N ILE A 139 4.80 8.35 -4.57
CA ILE A 139 4.97 8.24 -3.12
C ILE A 139 6.11 7.28 -2.78
N LEU A 140 6.20 6.14 -3.48
CA LEU A 140 7.24 5.16 -3.23
C LEU A 140 8.63 5.70 -3.58
N LEU A 141 8.80 6.33 -4.74
CA LEU A 141 10.06 6.99 -5.11
C LEU A 141 10.45 8.07 -4.10
N GLY A 142 9.51 8.98 -3.78
CA GLY A 142 9.77 10.05 -2.81
C GLY A 142 10.12 9.51 -1.43
N GLY A 143 9.37 8.52 -0.95
CA GLY A 143 9.63 7.89 0.35
C GLY A 143 10.94 7.12 0.40
N HIS A 144 11.36 6.49 -0.69
CA HIS A 144 12.63 5.78 -0.76
C HIS A 144 13.83 6.74 -0.72
N ILE A 145 13.72 7.90 -1.40
CA ILE A 145 14.73 8.97 -1.35
C ILE A 145 14.81 9.54 0.07
N ILE A 146 13.66 9.93 0.65
CA ILE A 146 13.62 10.51 2.00
C ILE A 146 14.15 9.52 3.05
N ALA A 147 13.77 8.25 2.97
CA ALA A 147 14.23 7.23 3.90
C ALA A 147 15.76 7.08 3.87
N ILE A 148 16.37 6.99 2.68
CA ILE A 148 17.82 6.82 2.54
C ILE A 148 18.57 8.10 2.95
N GLU A 149 18.12 9.25 2.44
CA GLU A 149 18.89 10.48 2.46
C GLU A 149 18.71 11.26 3.77
N TYR A 150 17.51 11.29 4.35
CA TYR A 150 17.25 12.07 5.57
C TYR A 150 17.37 11.25 6.85
N LEU A 151 16.80 10.03 6.89
CA LEU A 151 16.73 9.26 8.13
C LEU A 151 18.02 8.50 8.42
N PHE A 152 18.59 7.81 7.44
CA PHE A 152 19.77 6.97 7.68
C PHE A 152 21.09 7.73 7.49
N SER A 153 21.20 8.68 6.55
CA SER A 153 22.45 9.46 6.42
C SER A 153 22.71 10.36 7.64
N SER A 154 21.67 10.99 8.19
CA SER A 154 21.79 11.83 9.39
C SER A 154 22.18 11.03 10.63
N VAL A 155 21.73 9.78 10.73
CA VAL A 155 22.01 8.91 11.89
C VAL A 155 23.38 8.21 11.75
N LEU A 156 23.87 7.96 10.53
CA LEU A 156 25.19 7.37 10.26
C LEU A 156 26.35 8.38 10.28
N GLN A 157 26.08 9.69 10.30
CA GLN A 157 27.10 10.74 10.44
C GLN A 157 27.39 11.16 11.89
N THR A 158 26.58 10.74 12.85
CA THR A 158 26.83 10.87 14.30
C THR A 158 27.38 9.59 14.87
#